data_AF-A0A6N2CZ19-F1
#
_entry.id   AF-A0A6N2CZ19-F1
#
_cell.length_a   1.000
_cell.length_b   1.000
_cell.length_c   1.000
_cell.angle_alpha   90.00
_cell.angle_beta   90.00
_cell.angle_gamma   90.00
#
_symmetry.space_group_name_H-M   'P 1'
#
loop_
_entity.id
_entity.type
_entity.pdbx_description
1 polymer ?
#
loop_
_entity_poly.entity_id
_entity_poly.type
_entity_poly.pdbx_seq_one_letter_code
_entity_poly.pdbx_strand_id
1 'polypeptide(L)'
;MTDPDALGTTPQAPWPDDALRDRFCGDWLLWQRRRGHRTSTDDMLTAWLATRVHPEPPERYLDLGCGIGSVLLLTAHALEPGESHGVEAQEQSATMAARSVSELPASAPPLLVRCADFRQLDPARLPRYPLITGSPPYLPPGTGVPSPDPQRAACRFELRGGIEDYCATAASLLAPDGVFVVVFQSAWHDRVLDAASNAGLRETCRAELRTRASHDTDFLRAYAFRPTGTSAHAGFLPDDRHDSHGAADVPIEHLDVRDHDGQVTPKWLGVRRRLGLAP
;
A
#
# COMPACT_ATOMS: atom_id res chain seq x y z
N MET A 1 -7.46 -19.61 -10.97
CA MET A 1 -7.61 -19.40 -9.52
C MET A 1 -6.26 -19.74 -8.90
N THR A 2 -5.69 -18.83 -8.11
CA THR A 2 -4.36 -19.00 -7.51
C THR A 2 -4.37 -20.11 -6.46
N ASP A 3 -3.31 -20.92 -6.38
CA ASP A 3 -3.13 -21.89 -5.30
C ASP A 3 -2.98 -21.13 -3.98
N PRO A 4 -3.95 -21.20 -3.05
CA PRO A 4 -3.90 -20.43 -1.82
C PRO A 4 -2.76 -20.84 -0.89
N ASP A 5 -2.22 -22.07 -1.03
CA ASP A 5 -1.12 -22.59 -0.21
C ASP A 5 0.25 -22.11 -0.74
N ALA A 6 0.30 -21.54 -1.95
CA ALA A 6 1.50 -20.88 -2.47
C ALA A 6 1.73 -19.50 -1.84
N LEU A 7 0.69 -18.90 -1.26
CA LEU A 7 0.72 -17.56 -0.64
C LEU A 7 0.99 -17.60 0.87
N GLY A 8 0.99 -18.78 1.50
CA GLY A 8 1.18 -18.96 2.93
C GLY A 8 0.09 -19.81 3.57
N THR A 9 -0.01 -19.74 4.89
CA THR A 9 -1.01 -20.49 5.66
C THR A 9 -2.24 -19.64 5.96
N THR A 10 -3.36 -20.28 6.30
CA THR A 10 -4.50 -19.57 6.89
C THR A 10 -4.09 -19.02 8.26
N PRO A 11 -4.23 -17.71 8.52
CA PRO A 11 -3.76 -17.10 9.77
C PRO A 11 -4.60 -17.55 10.97
N GLN A 12 -3.96 -17.96 12.07
CA GLN A 12 -4.64 -18.44 13.27
C GLN A 12 -3.97 -17.98 14.56
N ALA A 13 -4.10 -16.69 14.90
CA ALA A 13 -3.70 -16.14 16.19
C ALA A 13 -4.86 -16.01 17.19
N PRO A 14 -4.58 -15.98 18.50
CA PRO A 14 -5.55 -15.56 19.51
C PRO A 14 -6.11 -14.16 19.20
N TRP A 15 -7.43 -14.03 19.30
CA TRP A 15 -8.11 -12.76 19.08
C TRP A 15 -7.74 -11.74 20.18
N PRO A 16 -7.35 -10.50 19.84
CA PRO A 16 -6.93 -9.53 20.85
C PRO A 16 -8.11 -8.94 21.61
N ASP A 17 -7.99 -8.84 22.95
CA ASP A 17 -9.04 -8.31 23.85
C ASP A 17 -9.42 -6.85 23.55
N ASP A 18 -8.54 -6.09 22.89
CA ASP A 18 -8.76 -4.71 22.52
C ASP A 18 -9.11 -4.51 21.04
N ALA A 19 -9.53 -5.57 20.34
CA ALA A 19 -10.06 -5.49 18.97
C ALA A 19 -11.32 -4.62 18.89
N LEU A 20 -11.34 -3.73 17.91
CA LEU A 20 -12.48 -2.88 17.56
C LEU A 20 -12.89 -3.13 16.12
N ARG A 21 -14.20 -3.09 15.87
CA ARG A 21 -14.80 -3.18 14.54
C ARG A 21 -15.19 -1.77 14.10
N ASP A 22 -14.41 -1.19 13.20
CA ASP A 22 -14.63 0.18 12.75
C ASP A 22 -15.29 0.18 11.35
N ARG A 23 -16.16 1.16 11.11
CA ARG A 23 -16.55 1.49 9.74
C ARG A 23 -15.33 2.01 8.99
N PHE A 24 -15.12 1.49 7.78
CA PHE A 24 -13.91 1.78 7.03
C PHE A 24 -14.21 2.47 5.70
N CYS A 25 -14.36 1.72 4.61
CA CYS A 25 -14.65 2.24 3.27
C CYS A 25 -15.99 1.70 2.76
N GLY A 26 -16.89 2.58 2.32
CA GLY A 26 -18.25 2.20 1.94
C GLY A 26 -18.99 1.56 3.11
N ASP A 27 -19.50 0.35 2.88
CA ASP A 27 -20.11 -0.51 3.90
C ASP A 27 -19.14 -1.56 4.48
N TRP A 28 -17.87 -1.54 4.07
CA TRP A 28 -16.84 -2.47 4.55
C TRP A 28 -16.33 -2.05 5.93
N LEU A 29 -15.95 -3.05 6.71
CA LEU A 29 -15.52 -2.89 8.09
C LEU A 29 -14.06 -3.32 8.22
N LEU A 30 -13.35 -2.70 9.15
CA LEU A 30 -11.96 -3.01 9.47
C LEU A 30 -11.85 -3.38 10.94
N TRP A 31 -11.31 -4.57 11.21
CA TRP A 31 -10.90 -4.96 12.55
C TRP A 31 -9.51 -4.44 12.84
N GLN A 32 -9.39 -3.64 13.91
CA GLN A 32 -8.12 -3.08 14.36
C GLN A 32 -8.08 -2.96 15.88
N ARG A 33 -6.89 -3.06 16.46
CA ARG A 33 -6.72 -2.95 17.91
C ARG A 33 -6.85 -1.49 18.34
N ARG A 34 -7.47 -1.25 19.49
CA ARG A 34 -7.57 0.08 20.09
C ARG A 34 -6.20 0.65 20.44
N ARG A 35 -5.27 -0.20 20.90
CA ARG A 35 -3.91 0.18 21.29
C ARG A 35 -2.82 -0.36 20.35
N GLY A 36 -3.20 -0.96 19.21
CA GLY A 36 -2.29 -1.47 18.20
C GLY A 36 -2.01 -0.49 17.07
N HIS A 37 -1.48 -1.00 15.95
CA HIS A 37 -1.40 -0.24 14.70
C HIS A 37 -2.81 -0.07 14.12
N ARG A 38 -3.08 1.12 13.58
CA ARG A 38 -4.38 1.51 13.03
C ARG A 38 -4.17 2.12 11.66
N THR A 39 -5.22 2.08 10.85
CA THR A 39 -5.17 2.68 9.51
C THR A 39 -4.73 4.13 9.55
N SER A 40 -3.93 4.53 8.56
CA SER A 40 -3.18 5.79 8.56
C SER A 40 -3.28 6.55 7.23
N THR A 41 -2.68 7.74 7.19
CA THR A 41 -2.49 8.51 5.96
C THR A 41 -1.65 7.75 4.93
N ASP A 42 -0.69 6.94 5.38
CA ASP A 42 0.19 6.12 4.57
C ASP A 42 -0.64 5.13 3.74
N ASP A 43 -1.62 4.49 4.37
CA ASP A 43 -2.52 3.54 3.70
C ASP A 43 -3.38 4.22 2.63
N MET A 44 -3.95 5.38 2.99
CA MET A 44 -4.80 6.17 2.09
C MET A 44 -4.00 6.66 0.88
N LEU A 45 -2.78 7.15 1.10
CA LEU A 45 -1.92 7.64 0.03
C LEU A 45 -1.51 6.51 -0.93
N THR A 46 -1.15 5.33 -0.38
CA THR A 46 -0.79 4.14 -1.15
C THR A 46 -1.97 3.67 -2.01
N ALA A 47 -3.13 3.44 -1.39
CA ALA A 47 -4.32 2.98 -2.11
C ALA A 47 -4.80 4.01 -3.15
N TRP A 48 -4.78 5.30 -2.81
CA TRP A 48 -5.18 6.34 -3.76
C TRP A 48 -4.26 6.38 -4.98
N LEU A 49 -2.93 6.35 -4.79
CA LEU A 49 -2.01 6.35 -5.92
C LEU A 49 -2.21 5.10 -6.79
N ALA A 50 -2.43 3.93 -6.19
CA ALA A 50 -2.80 2.71 -6.92
C ALA A 50 -4.02 2.93 -7.83
N THR A 51 -5.07 3.59 -7.34
CA THR A 51 -6.26 3.89 -8.15
C THR A 51 -6.03 4.90 -9.28
N ARG A 52 -4.95 5.69 -9.20
CA ARG A 52 -4.57 6.69 -10.22
C ARG A 52 -3.72 6.06 -11.32
N VAL A 53 -2.81 5.16 -10.97
CA VAL A 53 -1.88 4.54 -11.92
C VAL A 53 -2.40 3.25 -12.55
N HIS A 54 -3.52 2.73 -12.02
CA HIS A 54 -4.24 1.57 -12.54
C HIS A 54 -5.76 1.84 -12.52
N PRO A 55 -6.29 2.67 -13.44
CA PRO A 55 -7.68 3.14 -13.39
C PRO A 55 -8.73 2.06 -13.72
N GLU A 56 -8.34 1.03 -14.46
CA GLU A 56 -9.18 -0.12 -14.78
C GLU A 56 -9.08 -1.19 -13.66
N PRO A 57 -10.13 -2.01 -13.44
CA PRO A 57 -10.04 -3.14 -12.51
C PRO A 57 -8.92 -4.11 -12.90
N PRO A 58 -7.90 -4.34 -12.04
CA PRO A 58 -6.88 -5.34 -12.33
C PRO A 58 -7.46 -6.75 -12.22
N GLU A 59 -7.01 -7.68 -13.07
CA GLU A 59 -7.39 -9.10 -12.93
C GLU A 59 -7.00 -9.64 -11.55
N ARG A 60 -5.81 -9.28 -11.07
CA ARG A 60 -5.25 -9.69 -9.79
C ARG A 60 -4.54 -8.54 -9.09
N TYR A 61 -4.69 -8.48 -7.78
CA TYR A 61 -4.04 -7.49 -6.92
C TYR A 61 -3.33 -8.18 -5.75
N LEU A 62 -2.09 -7.77 -5.44
CA LEU A 62 -1.34 -8.25 -4.28
C LEU A 62 -0.94 -7.10 -3.36
N ASP A 63 -1.21 -7.22 -2.06
CA ASP A 63 -0.75 -6.30 -1.02
C ASP A 63 0.33 -6.99 -0.16
N LEU A 64 1.58 -6.53 -0.29
CA LEU A 64 2.74 -7.07 0.42
C LEU A 64 2.82 -6.47 1.83
N GLY A 65 2.96 -7.32 2.85
CA GLY A 65 2.94 -6.87 4.25
C GLY A 65 1.65 -6.12 4.57
N CYS A 66 0.50 -6.74 4.25
CA CYS A 66 -0.80 -6.07 4.27
C CYS A 66 -1.27 -5.63 5.66
N GLY A 67 -0.56 -5.99 6.74
CA GLY A 67 -0.90 -5.62 8.10
C GLY A 67 -2.30 -6.08 8.49
N ILE A 68 -3.15 -5.15 8.93
CA ILE A 68 -4.56 -5.38 9.26
C ILE A 68 -5.48 -5.31 8.02
N GLY A 69 -4.92 -5.15 6.82
CA GLY A 69 -5.63 -5.16 5.54
C GLY A 69 -6.14 -3.80 5.09
N SER A 70 -5.65 -2.68 5.63
CA SER A 70 -6.15 -1.34 5.27
C SER A 70 -5.91 -1.00 3.81
N VAL A 71 -4.69 -1.15 3.29
CA VAL A 71 -4.37 -0.91 1.86
C VAL A 71 -5.07 -1.92 0.97
N LEU A 72 -5.00 -3.22 1.30
CA LEU A 72 -5.78 -4.29 0.64
C LEU A 72 -7.25 -3.92 0.46
N LEU A 73 -7.95 -3.55 1.53
CA LEU A 73 -9.39 -3.26 1.49
C LEU A 73 -9.69 -1.95 0.75
N LEU A 74 -8.93 -0.88 0.97
CA LEU A 74 -9.14 0.40 0.27
C LEU A 74 -8.98 0.26 -1.24
N THR A 75 -7.91 -0.39 -1.67
CA THR A 75 -7.62 -0.61 -3.10
C THR A 75 -8.66 -1.55 -3.72
N ALA A 76 -9.01 -2.65 -3.05
CA ALA A 76 -9.99 -3.59 -3.56
C ALA A 76 -11.41 -3.00 -3.65
N HIS A 77 -11.80 -2.17 -2.67
CA HIS A 77 -13.08 -1.45 -2.71
C HIS A 77 -13.11 -0.41 -3.85
N ALA A 78 -11.98 0.28 -4.10
CA ALA A 78 -11.95 1.35 -5.10
C ALA A 78 -11.78 0.87 -6.54
N LEU A 79 -11.16 -0.29 -6.76
CA LEU A 79 -10.83 -0.82 -8.09
C LEU A 79 -11.60 -2.08 -8.48
N GLU A 80 -12.26 -2.76 -7.53
CA GLU A 80 -12.97 -4.03 -7.75
C GLU A 80 -12.16 -5.09 -8.54
N PRO A 81 -10.96 -5.51 -8.07
CA PRO A 81 -10.14 -6.50 -8.79
C PRO A 81 -10.84 -7.86 -8.95
N GLY A 82 -10.44 -8.63 -9.97
CA GLY A 82 -10.96 -9.98 -10.19
C GLY A 82 -10.68 -10.94 -9.03
N GLU A 83 -9.48 -10.85 -8.42
CA GLU A 83 -9.15 -11.40 -7.11
C GLU A 83 -8.07 -10.54 -6.44
N SER A 84 -8.05 -10.48 -5.11
CA SER A 84 -7.00 -9.77 -4.36
C SER A 84 -6.40 -10.64 -3.27
N HIS A 85 -5.09 -10.51 -3.06
CA HIS A 85 -4.34 -11.26 -2.07
C HIS A 85 -3.61 -10.30 -1.13
N GLY A 86 -3.68 -10.58 0.18
CA GLY A 86 -2.84 -9.95 1.19
C GLY A 86 -1.90 -10.98 1.82
N VAL A 87 -0.62 -10.63 1.93
CA VAL A 87 0.38 -11.46 2.62
C VAL A 87 0.92 -10.68 3.80
N GLU A 88 0.81 -11.23 5.01
CA GLU A 88 1.27 -10.60 6.24
C GLU A 88 2.03 -11.60 7.12
N ALA A 89 3.19 -11.20 7.63
CA ALA A 89 4.06 -12.06 8.43
C ALA A 89 3.68 -12.10 9.91
N GLN A 90 2.98 -11.08 10.42
CA GLN A 90 2.48 -11.03 11.78
C GLN A 90 1.12 -11.71 11.86
N GLU A 91 1.10 -12.91 12.40
CA GLU A 91 -0.08 -13.76 12.47
C GLU A 91 -1.30 -13.07 13.10
N GLN A 92 -1.11 -12.27 14.16
CA GLN A 92 -2.21 -11.49 14.76
C GLN A 92 -2.81 -10.48 13.78
N SER A 93 -1.98 -9.72 13.05
CA SER A 93 -2.45 -8.77 12.04
C SER A 93 -3.14 -9.49 10.88
N ALA A 94 -2.55 -10.58 10.39
CA ALA A 94 -3.12 -11.42 9.34
C ALA A 94 -4.48 -12.01 9.76
N THR A 95 -4.64 -12.46 11.01
CA THR A 95 -5.92 -12.94 11.54
C THR A 95 -6.99 -11.83 11.56
N MET A 96 -6.62 -10.61 11.91
CA MET A 96 -7.55 -9.47 11.91
C MET A 96 -7.94 -9.04 10.49
N ALA A 97 -6.97 -9.02 9.56
CA ALA A 97 -7.22 -8.76 8.15
C ALA A 97 -8.14 -9.84 7.54
N ALA A 98 -7.85 -11.12 7.78
CA ALA A 98 -8.68 -12.24 7.34
C ALA A 98 -10.10 -12.18 7.91
N ARG A 99 -10.25 -11.75 9.18
CA ARG A 99 -11.57 -11.54 9.78
C ARG A 99 -12.33 -10.43 9.07
N SER A 100 -11.68 -9.30 8.77
CA SER A 100 -12.27 -8.19 8.03
C SER A 100 -12.75 -8.64 6.64
N VAL A 101 -11.91 -9.42 5.94
CA VAL A 101 -12.26 -10.03 4.64
C VAL A 101 -13.44 -10.99 4.75
N SER A 102 -13.51 -11.82 5.79
CA SER A 102 -14.62 -12.78 5.96
C SER A 102 -15.98 -12.13 6.24
N GLU A 103 -15.99 -10.85 6.63
CA GLU A 103 -17.19 -10.08 6.95
C GLU A 103 -17.63 -9.13 5.82
N LEU A 104 -16.98 -9.21 4.65
CA LEU A 104 -17.34 -8.43 3.47
C LEU A 104 -18.74 -8.80 2.95
N PRO A 105 -19.45 -7.85 2.32
CA PRO A 105 -20.72 -8.14 1.67
C PRO A 105 -20.53 -9.13 0.51
N ALA A 106 -21.58 -9.88 0.17
CA ALA A 106 -21.53 -10.89 -0.89
C ALA A 106 -21.22 -10.31 -2.29
N SER A 107 -21.39 -9.00 -2.47
CA SER A 107 -21.05 -8.27 -3.70
C SER A 107 -19.57 -7.86 -3.77
N ALA A 108 -18.79 -8.01 -2.70
CA ALA A 108 -17.38 -7.67 -2.70
C ALA A 108 -16.59 -8.60 -3.65
N PRO A 109 -15.50 -8.10 -4.26
CA PRO A 109 -14.60 -8.95 -5.02
C PRO A 109 -13.98 -10.04 -4.14
N PRO A 110 -13.46 -11.14 -4.71
CA PRO A 110 -12.76 -12.16 -3.95
C PRO A 110 -11.48 -11.62 -3.32
N LEU A 111 -11.38 -11.69 -1.98
CA LEU A 111 -10.18 -11.35 -1.22
C LEU A 111 -9.67 -12.56 -0.44
N LEU A 112 -8.35 -12.72 -0.36
CA LEU A 112 -7.69 -13.75 0.44
C LEU A 112 -6.55 -13.15 1.24
N VAL A 113 -6.48 -13.46 2.54
CA VAL A 113 -5.33 -13.13 3.38
C VAL A 113 -4.59 -14.41 3.77
N ARG A 114 -3.27 -14.37 3.70
CA ARG A 114 -2.38 -15.46 4.10
C ARG A 114 -1.28 -14.98 5.05
N CYS A 115 -0.93 -15.85 5.99
CA CYS A 115 0.16 -15.65 6.91
C CYS A 115 1.45 -16.20 6.27
N ALA A 116 2.35 -15.31 5.88
CA ALA A 116 3.68 -15.65 5.39
C ALA A 116 4.60 -14.43 5.43
N ASP A 117 5.90 -14.69 5.43
CA ASP A 117 6.89 -13.68 5.11
C ASP A 117 6.94 -13.52 3.59
N PHE A 118 6.61 -12.32 3.08
CA PHE A 118 6.53 -12.10 1.64
C PHE A 118 7.87 -12.34 0.93
N ARG A 119 9.00 -12.28 1.65
CA ARG A 119 10.35 -12.56 1.12
C ARG A 119 10.56 -14.03 0.79
N GLN A 120 9.70 -14.89 1.32
CA GLN A 120 9.74 -16.34 1.13
C GLN A 120 8.73 -16.83 0.09
N LEU A 121 7.98 -15.93 -0.56
CA LEU A 121 7.07 -16.29 -1.64
C LEU A 121 7.88 -16.85 -2.81
N ASP A 122 7.40 -17.95 -3.38
CA ASP A 122 8.01 -18.58 -4.56
C ASP A 122 7.33 -18.04 -5.83
N PRO A 123 8.00 -17.21 -6.65
CA PRO A 123 7.41 -16.67 -7.87
C PRO A 123 7.03 -17.73 -8.90
N ALA A 124 7.61 -18.95 -8.83
CA ALA A 124 7.26 -20.04 -9.74
C ALA A 124 5.91 -20.69 -9.39
N ARG A 125 5.41 -20.50 -8.17
CA ARG A 125 4.12 -21.03 -7.70
C ARG A 125 3.00 -19.99 -7.73
N LEU A 126 3.31 -18.73 -8.05
CA LEU A 126 2.37 -17.62 -8.00
C LEU A 126 2.13 -17.03 -9.38
N PRO A 127 0.92 -16.49 -9.64
CA PRO A 127 0.67 -15.74 -10.85
C PRO A 127 1.47 -14.43 -10.84
N ARG A 128 1.53 -13.79 -12.01
CA ARG A 128 1.96 -12.39 -12.11
C ARG A 128 0.81 -11.45 -11.77
N TYR A 129 1.12 -10.32 -11.14
CA TYR A 129 0.15 -9.33 -10.69
C TYR A 129 0.22 -8.04 -11.52
N PRO A 130 -0.88 -7.60 -12.15
CA PRO A 130 -0.99 -6.27 -12.75
C PRO A 130 -0.80 -5.12 -11.75
N LEU A 131 -1.21 -5.32 -10.50
CA LEU A 131 -1.07 -4.34 -9.42
C LEU A 131 -0.51 -4.99 -8.16
N ILE A 132 0.55 -4.41 -7.62
CA ILE A 132 1.12 -4.76 -6.31
C ILE A 132 1.17 -3.49 -5.45
N THR A 133 0.82 -3.57 -4.18
CA THR A 133 1.02 -2.49 -3.20
C THR A 133 1.89 -2.92 -2.03
N GLY A 134 2.41 -1.95 -1.28
CA GLY A 134 2.98 -2.17 0.05
C GLY A 134 3.08 -0.89 0.86
N SER A 135 2.90 -1.00 2.17
CA SER A 135 3.14 0.07 3.15
C SER A 135 4.21 -0.36 4.17
N PRO A 136 5.50 -0.39 3.76
CA PRO A 136 6.58 -0.87 4.61
C PRO A 136 6.75 -0.02 5.88
N PRO A 137 7.25 -0.61 6.99
CA PRO A 137 7.80 0.18 8.10
C PRO A 137 9.01 0.99 7.65
N TYR A 138 9.26 2.14 8.29
CA TYR A 138 10.28 3.10 7.84
C TYR A 138 11.62 3.03 8.57
N LEU A 139 11.64 2.53 9.81
CA LEU A 139 12.79 2.68 10.69
C LEU A 139 13.67 1.43 10.63
N PRO A 140 14.95 1.54 10.27
CA PRO A 140 15.88 0.43 10.43
C PRO A 140 15.95 0.01 11.91
N PRO A 141 16.15 -1.29 12.21
CA PRO A 141 16.32 -1.74 13.58
C PRO A 141 17.43 -0.96 14.31
N GLY A 142 17.16 -0.54 15.55
CA GLY A 142 18.12 0.20 16.38
C GLY A 142 18.13 1.73 16.21
N THR A 143 17.33 2.29 15.29
CA THR A 143 17.24 3.75 15.06
C THR A 143 16.22 4.47 15.96
N GLY A 144 15.63 3.78 16.92
CA GLY A 144 14.67 4.36 17.86
C GLY A 144 14.27 3.38 18.97
N VAL A 145 13.36 3.80 19.86
CA VAL A 145 12.83 2.96 20.94
C VAL A 145 11.63 2.16 20.42
N PRO A 146 11.70 0.82 20.36
CA PRO A 146 10.57 -0.01 19.97
C PRO A 146 9.39 0.16 20.93
N SER A 147 8.18 0.10 20.38
CA SER A 147 6.98 -0.04 21.20
C SER A 147 7.07 -1.33 22.02
N PRO A 148 6.64 -1.35 23.30
CA PRO A 148 6.53 -2.60 24.06
C PRO A 148 5.45 -3.52 23.47
N ASP A 149 4.52 -2.96 22.69
CA ASP A 149 3.56 -3.73 21.89
C ASP A 149 4.24 -4.29 20.62
N PRO A 150 4.34 -5.63 20.46
CA PRO A 150 5.04 -6.26 19.35
C PRO A 150 4.47 -5.93 17.98
N GLN A 151 3.14 -5.77 17.88
CA GLN A 151 2.48 -5.42 16.62
C GLN A 151 2.91 -4.02 16.18
N ARG A 152 2.86 -3.06 17.10
CA ARG A 152 3.29 -1.68 16.81
C ARG A 152 4.79 -1.55 16.56
N ALA A 153 5.61 -2.38 17.19
CA ALA A 153 7.04 -2.40 16.96
C ALA A 153 7.35 -2.79 15.51
N ALA A 154 6.76 -3.90 15.03
CA ALA A 154 6.98 -4.38 13.66
C ALA A 154 6.35 -3.47 12.58
N CYS A 155 5.33 -2.67 12.90
CA CYS A 155 4.81 -1.64 11.97
C CYS A 155 5.69 -0.38 11.88
N ARG A 156 6.65 -0.20 12.80
CA ARG A 156 7.55 0.97 12.78
C ARG A 156 8.96 0.61 12.34
N PHE A 157 9.41 -0.58 12.73
CA PHE A 157 10.76 -1.05 12.48
C PHE A 157 10.77 -2.16 11.43
N GLU A 158 11.77 -2.13 10.55
CA GLU A 158 12.02 -3.09 9.46
C GLU A 158 12.51 -4.45 10.01
N LEU A 159 11.72 -5.09 10.88
CA LEU A 159 12.06 -6.37 11.51
C LEU A 159 11.89 -7.57 10.57
N ARG A 160 11.10 -7.41 9.51
CA ARG A 160 10.72 -8.48 8.57
C ARG A 160 10.84 -8.03 7.11
N GLY A 161 11.78 -7.13 6.86
CA GLY A 161 12.11 -6.61 5.55
C GLY A 161 11.94 -5.10 5.47
N GLY A 162 12.83 -4.48 4.70
CA GLY A 162 12.83 -3.04 4.38
C GLY A 162 12.34 -2.78 2.95
N ILE A 163 12.47 -1.53 2.50
CA ILE A 163 12.07 -1.15 1.13
C ILE A 163 12.76 -2.01 0.05
N GLU A 164 14.00 -2.44 0.29
CA GLU A 164 14.75 -3.32 -0.62
C GLU A 164 14.03 -4.66 -0.84
N ASP A 165 13.53 -5.27 0.23
CA ASP A 165 12.81 -6.54 0.17
C ASP A 165 11.46 -6.37 -0.57
N TYR A 166 10.75 -5.27 -0.31
CA TYR A 166 9.50 -4.95 -1.01
C TYR A 166 9.73 -4.78 -2.51
N CYS A 167 10.74 -4.01 -2.92
CA CYS A 167 11.09 -3.81 -4.32
C CYS A 167 11.47 -5.14 -5.00
N ALA A 168 12.32 -5.95 -4.35
CA ALA A 168 12.76 -7.23 -4.89
C ALA A 168 11.58 -8.23 -5.06
N THR A 169 10.74 -8.39 -4.04
CA THR A 169 9.57 -9.27 -4.12
C THR A 169 8.57 -8.77 -5.16
N ALA A 170 8.26 -7.46 -5.19
CA ALA A 170 7.36 -6.90 -6.17
C ALA A 170 7.87 -7.12 -7.61
N ALA A 171 9.13 -6.80 -7.89
CA ALA A 171 9.72 -7.03 -9.20
C ALA A 171 9.63 -8.49 -9.65
N SER A 172 9.80 -9.43 -8.70
CA SER A 172 9.72 -10.86 -9.00
C SER A 172 8.31 -11.36 -9.30
N LEU A 173 7.25 -10.63 -8.92
CA LEU A 173 5.83 -11.04 -9.02
C LEU A 173 5.01 -10.14 -9.96
N LEU A 174 5.54 -9.00 -10.41
CA LEU A 174 4.85 -8.09 -11.33
C LEU A 174 4.61 -8.72 -12.71
N ALA A 175 3.46 -8.40 -13.29
CA ALA A 175 3.22 -8.61 -14.73
C ALA A 175 4.13 -7.70 -15.57
N PRO A 176 4.38 -8.02 -16.86
CA PRO A 176 5.23 -7.20 -17.74
C PRO A 176 4.84 -5.72 -17.80
N ASP A 177 3.53 -5.44 -17.80
CA ASP A 177 2.96 -4.09 -17.74
C ASP A 177 2.34 -3.77 -16.38
N GLY A 178 2.77 -4.49 -15.33
CA GLY A 178 2.30 -4.28 -13.97
C GLY A 178 2.85 -2.99 -13.34
N VAL A 179 2.24 -2.59 -12.24
CA VAL A 179 2.69 -1.46 -11.42
C VAL A 179 2.79 -1.87 -9.95
N PHE A 180 3.89 -1.48 -9.32
CA PHE A 180 4.10 -1.58 -7.88
C PHE A 180 3.96 -0.21 -7.25
N VAL A 181 3.07 -0.09 -6.26
CA VAL A 181 2.84 1.17 -5.53
C VAL A 181 3.28 1.02 -4.08
N VAL A 182 4.14 1.91 -3.62
CA VAL A 182 4.70 1.85 -2.26
C VAL A 182 4.79 3.22 -1.64
N VAL A 183 4.50 3.32 -0.34
CA VAL A 183 4.69 4.55 0.43
C VAL A 183 5.93 4.48 1.32
N PHE A 184 6.63 5.60 1.44
CA PHE A 184 7.75 5.74 2.36
C PHE A 184 7.88 7.18 2.88
N GLN A 185 8.58 7.35 4.01
CA GLN A 185 8.94 8.68 4.50
C GLN A 185 9.86 9.41 3.53
N SER A 186 9.58 10.68 3.28
CA SER A 186 10.30 11.52 2.31
C SER A 186 11.80 11.62 2.58
N ALA A 187 12.20 11.53 3.85
CA ALA A 187 13.60 11.58 4.28
C ALA A 187 14.47 10.43 3.71
N TRP A 188 13.86 9.35 3.22
CA TRP A 188 14.56 8.19 2.66
C TRP A 188 14.40 8.07 1.14
N HIS A 189 14.08 9.17 0.46
CA HIS A 189 13.83 9.20 -0.97
C HIS A 189 14.87 8.45 -1.80
N ASP A 190 16.16 8.78 -1.61
CA ASP A 190 17.25 8.18 -2.38
C ASP A 190 17.35 6.67 -2.16
N ARG A 191 17.17 6.21 -0.91
CA ARG A 191 17.14 4.77 -0.57
C ARG A 191 16.02 4.03 -1.30
N VAL A 192 14.84 4.65 -1.43
CA VAL A 192 13.71 4.06 -2.17
C VAL A 192 14.02 3.94 -3.65
N LEU A 193 14.60 4.99 -4.26
CA LEU A 193 14.97 4.97 -5.68
C LEU A 193 16.07 3.96 -5.97
N ASP A 194 17.09 3.87 -5.11
CA ASP A 194 18.17 2.90 -5.21
C ASP A 194 17.63 1.47 -5.08
N ALA A 195 16.76 1.20 -4.10
CA ALA A 195 16.11 -0.10 -3.92
C ALA A 195 15.31 -0.53 -5.16
N ALA A 196 14.52 0.38 -5.71
CA ALA A 196 13.74 0.12 -6.92
C ALA A 196 14.65 -0.14 -8.14
N SER A 197 15.67 0.70 -8.35
CA SER A 197 16.61 0.56 -9.46
C SER A 197 17.36 -0.78 -9.41
N ASN A 198 17.85 -1.17 -8.22
CA ASN A 198 18.53 -2.44 -7.99
C ASN A 198 17.63 -3.66 -8.24
N ALA A 199 16.32 -3.51 -8.04
CA ALA A 199 15.32 -4.53 -8.35
C ALA A 199 14.87 -4.54 -9.83
N GLY A 200 15.43 -3.68 -10.68
CA GLY A 200 15.04 -3.56 -12.09
C GLY A 200 13.72 -2.81 -12.31
N LEU A 201 13.32 -1.98 -11.35
CA LEU A 201 12.14 -1.14 -11.39
C LEU A 201 12.52 0.32 -11.70
N ARG A 202 11.68 1.01 -12.47
CA ARG A 202 11.80 2.44 -12.74
C ARG A 202 10.59 3.19 -12.19
N GLU A 203 10.85 4.35 -11.61
CA GLU A 203 9.78 5.26 -11.17
C GLU A 203 9.03 5.78 -12.41
N THR A 204 7.71 5.83 -12.29
CA THR A 204 6.83 6.32 -13.38
C THR A 204 5.90 7.43 -12.95
N CYS A 205 5.71 7.58 -11.64
CA CYS A 205 4.91 8.62 -11.03
C CYS A 205 5.19 8.63 -9.52
N ARG A 206 5.03 9.80 -8.88
CA ARG A 206 5.03 9.93 -7.42
C ARG A 206 3.91 10.85 -6.94
N ALA A 207 3.48 10.62 -5.71
CA ALA A 207 2.67 11.56 -4.94
C ALA A 207 3.45 12.01 -3.70
N GLU A 208 3.49 13.31 -3.44
CA GLU A 208 4.18 13.94 -2.32
C GLU A 208 3.16 14.59 -1.39
N LEU A 209 3.14 14.14 -0.14
CA LEU A 209 2.13 14.54 0.84
C LEU A 209 2.74 15.36 1.97
N ARG A 210 2.19 16.55 2.18
CA ARG A 210 2.41 17.38 3.37
C ARG A 210 1.23 17.24 4.33
N THR A 211 1.53 17.22 5.62
CA THR A 211 0.49 17.20 6.66
C THR A 211 -0.27 18.53 6.74
N ARG A 212 0.35 19.63 6.29
CA ARG A 212 -0.24 20.97 6.20
C ARG A 212 0.48 21.78 5.12
N ALA A 213 -0.24 22.60 4.37
CA ALA A 213 0.28 23.45 3.29
C ALA A 213 1.35 24.46 3.75
N SER A 214 1.37 24.81 5.04
CA SER A 214 2.40 25.68 5.64
C SER A 214 3.73 24.97 5.94
N HIS A 215 3.82 23.65 5.77
CA HIS A 215 5.11 22.96 5.90
C HIS A 215 5.91 23.12 4.61
N ASP A 216 7.20 23.37 4.77
CA ASP A 216 8.13 23.59 3.65
C ASP A 216 8.57 22.27 2.97
N THR A 217 8.28 21.12 3.60
CA THR A 217 8.68 19.80 3.10
C THR A 217 7.55 18.80 3.20
N ASP A 218 7.52 17.88 2.24
CA ASP A 218 6.66 16.70 2.28
C ASP A 218 7.16 15.70 3.33
N PHE A 219 6.20 15.00 3.94
CA PHE A 219 6.46 14.04 5.02
C PHE A 219 6.40 12.59 4.51
N LEU A 220 5.52 12.34 3.53
CA LEU A 220 5.30 11.02 2.93
C LEU A 220 5.34 11.13 1.42
N ARG A 221 5.91 10.11 0.79
CA ARG A 221 5.90 9.91 -0.67
C ARG A 221 5.33 8.55 -0.99
N ALA A 222 4.37 8.49 -1.91
CA ALA A 222 3.98 7.24 -2.55
C ALA A 222 4.52 7.20 -3.97
N TYR A 223 5.14 6.09 -4.34
CA TYR A 223 5.84 5.89 -5.59
C TYR A 223 5.09 4.84 -6.41
N ALA A 224 5.05 5.03 -7.73
CA ALA A 224 4.58 4.03 -8.67
C ALA A 224 5.74 3.59 -9.57
N PHE A 225 6.10 2.32 -9.42
CA PHE A 225 7.20 1.67 -10.10
C PHE A 225 6.70 0.69 -11.15
N ARG A 226 7.38 0.62 -12.30
CA ARG A 226 7.14 -0.37 -13.36
C ARG A 226 8.45 -1.07 -13.71
N PRO A 227 8.43 -2.27 -14.30
CA PRO A 227 9.63 -2.89 -14.82
C PRO A 227 10.37 -1.98 -15.82
N THR A 228 11.69 -1.97 -15.78
CA THR A 228 12.54 -1.11 -16.63
C THR A 228 12.35 -1.33 -18.13
N GLY A 229 11.95 -2.55 -18.56
CA GLY A 229 11.69 -2.90 -19.95
C GLY A 229 10.28 -2.58 -20.48
N THR A 230 9.39 -2.05 -19.64
CA THR A 230 8.00 -1.77 -20.01
C THR A 230 7.91 -0.49 -20.86
N SER A 231 7.21 -0.56 -21.99
CA SER A 231 6.92 0.62 -22.82
C SER A 231 6.15 1.70 -22.01
N ALA A 232 6.26 2.96 -22.41
CA ALA A 232 5.57 4.06 -21.71
C ALA A 232 4.05 3.89 -21.85
N HIS A 233 3.40 3.32 -20.84
CA HIS A 233 1.95 3.30 -20.77
C HIS A 233 1.44 4.72 -20.50
N ALA A 234 0.56 5.21 -21.36
CA ALA A 234 -0.18 6.46 -21.18
C ALA A 234 -1.22 6.29 -20.06
N GLY A 235 -0.79 6.32 -18.79
CA GLY A 235 -1.67 5.96 -17.66
C GLY A 235 -1.78 7.00 -16.56
N PHE A 236 -0.73 7.79 -16.30
CA PHE A 236 -0.76 8.79 -15.23
C PHE A 236 -0.68 10.21 -15.81
N LEU A 237 -1.73 10.99 -15.54
CA LEU A 237 -1.76 12.43 -15.80
C LEU A 237 -1.94 13.13 -14.44
N PRO A 238 -0.98 13.98 -14.01
CA PRO A 238 -1.17 14.87 -12.86
C PRO A 238 -2.40 15.75 -13.09
N ASP A 239 -3.07 16.16 -12.01
CA ASP A 239 -4.22 17.07 -12.11
C ASP A 239 -3.80 18.46 -12.63
N ASP A 240 -2.53 18.84 -12.40
CA ASP A 240 -1.98 20.15 -12.74
C ASP A 240 -0.84 20.02 -13.78
N ARG A 241 -1.09 20.32 -15.07
CA ARG A 241 0.00 20.43 -16.07
C ARG A 241 0.64 21.81 -16.03
N HIS A 242 1.97 21.83 -15.96
CA HIS A 242 2.78 22.81 -16.69
C HIS A 242 3.58 22.06 -17.74
N ASP A 243 3.29 22.34 -19.02
CA ASP A 243 4.02 21.80 -20.15
C ASP A 243 5.49 22.19 -20.05
N SER A 244 6.37 21.22 -19.79
CA SER A 244 7.80 21.40 -19.99
C SER A 244 8.33 20.27 -20.87
N HIS A 245 8.84 20.68 -22.04
CA HIS A 245 9.53 19.83 -22.99
C HIS A 245 11.00 19.70 -22.56
N GLY A 246 11.40 18.49 -22.17
CA GLY A 246 12.74 18.08 -21.76
C GLY A 246 12.66 16.63 -21.27
N ALA A 247 13.76 15.87 -21.22
CA ALA A 247 13.78 14.44 -20.86
C ALA A 247 12.77 14.13 -19.74
N ALA A 248 11.70 13.38 -20.07
CA ALA A 248 10.43 13.48 -19.35
C ALA A 248 10.60 13.30 -17.84
N ASP A 249 10.48 14.41 -17.10
CA ASP A 249 10.49 14.39 -15.64
C ASP A 249 9.40 13.43 -15.14
N VAL A 250 9.71 12.68 -14.09
CA VAL A 250 8.72 11.81 -13.42
C VAL A 250 7.55 12.69 -12.98
N PRO A 251 6.30 12.40 -13.40
CA PRO A 251 5.14 13.14 -12.96
C PRO A 251 4.99 13.09 -11.43
N ILE A 252 4.80 14.25 -10.81
CA ILE A 252 4.63 14.40 -9.36
C ILE A 252 3.26 15.00 -9.05
N GLU A 253 2.49 14.35 -8.19
CA GLU A 253 1.28 14.91 -7.59
C GLU A 253 1.58 15.47 -6.20
N HIS A 254 1.30 16.75 -5.97
CA HIS A 254 1.38 17.34 -4.63
C HIS A 254 0.04 17.29 -3.90
N LEU A 255 0.06 16.86 -2.64
CA LEU A 255 -1.10 16.73 -1.76
C LEU A 255 -0.83 17.42 -0.42
N ASP A 256 -1.81 18.19 0.04
CA ASP A 256 -1.84 18.76 1.38
C ASP A 256 -3.02 18.17 2.14
N VAL A 257 -2.78 17.59 3.32
CA VAL A 257 -3.90 17.09 4.16
C VAL A 257 -4.70 18.27 4.71
N ARG A 258 -4.02 19.34 5.14
CA ARG A 258 -4.64 20.55 5.68
C ARG A 258 -4.11 21.81 5.01
N ASP A 259 -4.94 22.84 4.89
CA ASP A 259 -4.53 24.17 4.42
C ASP A 259 -3.82 25.00 5.52
N HIS A 260 -3.49 26.26 5.21
CA HIS A 260 -2.85 27.18 6.15
C HIS A 260 -3.69 27.42 7.42
N ASP A 261 -5.01 27.42 7.30
CA ASP A 261 -5.96 27.62 8.41
C ASP A 261 -6.22 26.33 9.20
N GLY A 262 -5.74 25.19 8.71
CA GLY A 262 -5.83 23.89 9.34
C GLY A 262 -7.08 23.11 9.00
N GLN A 263 -7.86 23.56 8.02
CA GLN A 263 -8.99 22.83 7.48
C GLN A 263 -8.50 21.74 6.53
N VAL A 264 -9.26 20.65 6.42
CA VAL A 264 -8.94 19.57 5.48
C VAL A 264 -9.09 20.09 4.05
N THR A 265 -8.09 19.87 3.20
CA THR A 265 -8.13 20.44 1.84
C THR A 265 -9.17 19.72 0.96
N PRO A 266 -9.74 20.42 -0.05
CA PRO A 266 -10.63 19.79 -1.02
C PRO A 266 -9.99 18.61 -1.77
N LYS A 267 -8.68 18.69 -2.04
CA LYS A 267 -7.91 17.63 -2.71
C LYS A 267 -7.82 16.37 -1.84
N TRP A 268 -7.55 16.52 -0.55
CA TRP A 268 -7.55 15.40 0.40
C TRP A 268 -8.95 14.82 0.63
N LEU A 269 -10.00 15.65 0.65
CA LEU A 269 -11.37 15.15 0.66
C LEU A 269 -11.69 14.36 -0.62
N GLY A 270 -11.13 14.76 -1.77
CA GLY A 270 -11.19 14.01 -3.02
C GLY A 270 -10.54 12.62 -2.91
N VAL A 271 -9.35 12.55 -2.31
CA VAL A 271 -8.66 11.28 -1.99
C VAL A 271 -9.57 10.37 -1.16
N ARG A 272 -10.13 10.89 -0.06
CA ARG A 272 -11.03 10.13 0.83
C ARG A 272 -12.27 9.61 0.09
N ARG A 273 -12.93 10.47 -0.68
CA ARG A 273 -14.10 10.08 -1.49
C ARG A 273 -13.78 9.00 -2.51
N ARG A 274 -12.66 9.09 -3.21
CA ARG A 274 -12.22 8.08 -4.20
C ARG A 274 -12.05 6.71 -3.56
N LEU A 275 -11.64 6.65 -2.30
CA LEU A 275 -11.46 5.42 -1.53
C LEU A 275 -12.70 4.99 -0.74
N GLY A 276 -13.86 5.63 -0.96
CA GLY A 276 -15.09 5.31 -0.23
C GLY A 276 -15.06 5.68 1.26
N LEU A 277 -14.10 6.49 1.70
CA LEU A 277 -14.01 6.95 3.08
C LEU A 277 -14.99 8.10 3.31
N ALA A 278 -15.56 8.16 4.52
CA ALA A 278 -16.38 9.29 4.94
C ALA A 278 -15.56 10.60 4.89
N PRO A 279 -16.17 11.73 4.45
CA PRO A 279 -15.50 13.02 4.35
C PRO A 279 -14.85 13.44 5.68
#